data_AF-A0A2E3MWL7-F1
#
_entry.id   AF-A0A2E3MWL7-F1
#
_cell.length_a   1.000
_cell.length_b   1.000
_cell.length_c   1.000
_cell.angle_alpha   90.00
_cell.angle_beta   90.00
_cell.angle_gamma   90.00
#
_symmetry.space_group_name_H-M   'P 1'
#
loop_
_entity.id
_entity.type
_entity.pdbx_description
1 polymer ?
#
loop_
_entity_poly.entity_id
_entity_poly.type
_entity_poly.pdbx_seq_one_letter_code
_entity_poly.pdbx_strand_id
1 'polypeptide(L)'
;MIESVLKPKEPSNPAWKAYRVDIQTGFAAIGFYHERLGLRVISAIETVEPEIGPEYHLSVSRVGSKAPRRCSADEARMVLKQFDAEAATEDNHSPVIRNYWLPVDESLQGIECECKPLEAAIVEGDFEWRPLTQTVVDKRKRGMFP
;
A
#
# COMPACT_ATOMS: atom_id res chain seq x y z
N MET A 1 19.48 -14.11 13.28
CA MET A 1 18.38 -13.36 12.64
C MET A 1 18.50 -13.66 11.15
N ILE A 2 17.56 -14.40 10.55
CA ILE A 2 17.61 -14.67 9.11
C ILE A 2 17.17 -13.38 8.43
N GLU A 3 18.05 -12.80 7.63
CA GLU A 3 17.72 -11.62 6.86
C GLU A 3 16.76 -12.04 5.73
N SER A 4 15.59 -11.42 5.66
CA SER A 4 14.64 -11.66 4.57
C SER A 4 15.31 -11.31 3.23
N VAL A 5 15.22 -12.23 2.27
CA VAL A 5 15.62 -12.01 0.87
C VAL A 5 14.68 -11.03 0.18
N LEU A 6 13.43 -10.93 0.64
CA LEU A 6 12.48 -9.94 0.17
C LEU A 6 12.79 -8.61 0.85
N LYS A 7 12.99 -7.56 0.04
CA LYS A 7 13.19 -6.18 0.46
C LYS A 7 12.05 -5.30 -0.08
N PRO A 8 11.65 -4.24 0.63
CA PRO A 8 10.70 -3.27 0.09
C PRO A 8 11.12 -2.76 -1.29
N LYS A 9 10.14 -2.42 -2.14
CA LYS A 9 10.42 -1.86 -3.47
C LYS A 9 11.09 -0.49 -3.33
N GLU A 10 12.15 -0.29 -4.11
CA GLU A 10 12.87 0.98 -4.18
C GLU A 10 12.53 1.72 -5.49
N PRO A 11 12.50 3.07 -5.47
CA PRO A 11 12.27 3.83 -6.67
C PRO A 11 13.49 3.78 -7.60
N SER A 12 13.23 3.66 -8.90
CA SER A 12 14.24 3.75 -9.97
C SER A 12 14.81 5.16 -10.19
N ASN A 13 14.20 6.20 -9.59
CA ASN A 13 14.62 7.59 -9.77
C ASN A 13 15.39 8.12 -8.54
N PRO A 14 16.65 8.60 -8.69
CA PRO A 14 17.47 9.06 -7.57
C PRO A 14 17.00 10.38 -6.92
N ALA A 15 15.97 11.02 -7.47
CA ALA A 15 15.31 12.18 -6.87
C ALA A 15 14.57 11.81 -5.57
N TRP A 16 14.18 10.55 -5.39
CA TRP A 16 13.65 10.05 -4.12
C TRP A 16 14.73 9.95 -3.08
N LYS A 17 14.44 10.42 -1.87
CA LYS A 17 15.32 10.33 -0.71
C LYS A 17 14.73 9.37 0.31
N ALA A 18 15.48 8.31 0.58
CA ALA A 18 15.13 7.33 1.60
C ALA A 18 15.20 7.94 3.01
N TYR A 19 14.30 7.53 3.87
CA TYR A 19 14.32 7.80 5.30
C TYR A 19 13.78 6.59 6.06
N ARG A 20 14.25 6.42 7.30
CA ARG A 20 13.77 5.35 8.16
C ARG A 20 12.34 5.64 8.61
N VAL A 21 11.48 4.64 8.52
CA VAL A 21 10.15 4.65 9.14
C VAL A 21 10.19 3.78 10.38
N ASP A 22 9.63 4.27 11.48
CA ASP A 22 9.45 3.48 12.70
C ASP A 22 8.02 2.96 12.73
N ILE A 23 7.77 1.92 11.91
CA ILE A 23 6.50 1.18 11.89
C ILE A 23 6.74 -0.25 12.37
N GLN A 24 5.85 -0.74 13.23
CA GLN A 24 5.85 -2.13 13.67
C GLN A 24 5.07 -2.98 12.66
N THR A 25 5.64 -3.17 11.47
CA THR A 25 5.21 -4.20 10.53
C THR A 25 6.03 -5.46 10.78
N GLY A 26 5.46 -6.66 10.59
CA GLY A 26 6.19 -7.92 10.78
C GLY A 26 7.42 -8.09 9.88
N PHE A 27 7.62 -7.17 8.92
CA PHE A 27 8.72 -7.13 7.97
C PHE A 27 9.28 -5.71 7.80
N ALA A 28 10.35 -5.59 7.03
CA ALA A 28 11.04 -4.34 6.74
C ALA A 28 10.15 -3.33 6.01
N ALA A 29 10.34 -2.05 6.33
CA ALA A 29 9.73 -0.93 5.66
C ALA A 29 10.71 0.24 5.55
N ILE A 30 10.54 1.06 4.52
CA ILE A 30 11.37 2.23 4.24
C ILE A 30 10.49 3.36 3.69
N GLY A 31 10.77 4.57 4.14
CA GLY A 31 10.12 5.77 3.64
C GLY A 31 10.91 6.38 2.49
N PHE A 32 10.23 6.96 1.52
CA PHE A 32 10.82 7.76 0.46
C PHE A 32 10.10 9.10 0.35
N TYR A 33 10.86 10.17 0.16
CA TYR A 33 10.34 11.52 -0.05
C TYR A 33 10.87 12.08 -1.37
N HIS A 34 9.99 12.66 -2.17
CA HIS A 34 10.36 13.39 -3.39
C HIS A 34 10.05 14.87 -3.20
N GLU A 35 11.10 15.68 -3.00
CA GLU A 35 10.97 17.09 -2.62
C GLU A 35 10.22 17.93 -3.65
N ARG A 36 10.65 17.90 -4.91
CA ARG A 36 10.05 18.70 -5.99
C ARG A 36 8.57 18.39 -6.24
N LEU A 37 8.14 17.14 -6.00
CA LEU A 37 6.76 16.71 -6.21
C LEU A 37 5.92 16.83 -4.94
N GLY A 38 6.55 17.02 -3.78
CA GLY A 38 5.87 17.02 -2.50
C GLY A 38 5.19 15.68 -2.20
N LEU A 39 5.77 14.55 -2.63
CA LEU A 39 5.22 13.21 -2.44
C LEU A 39 6.02 12.42 -1.39
N ARG A 40 5.32 11.56 -0.65
CA ARG A 40 5.88 10.56 0.25
C ARG A 40 5.33 9.19 -0.08
N VAL A 41 6.20 8.19 0.03
CA VAL A 41 5.88 6.79 -0.14
C VAL A 41 6.42 6.02 1.06
N ILE A 42 5.60 5.19 1.68
CA ILE A 42 6.10 4.12 2.55
C ILE A 42 6.07 2.85 1.70
N SER A 43 7.23 2.21 1.53
CA SER A 43 7.31 0.89 0.92
C SER A 43 7.59 -0.13 2.00
N ALA A 44 6.76 -1.18 2.04
CA ALA A 44 6.87 -2.28 2.98
C ALA A 44 6.66 -3.62 2.27
N ILE A 45 6.99 -4.69 2.99
CA ILE A 45 6.47 -6.03 2.69
C ILE A 45 5.54 -6.38 3.84
N GLU A 46 4.38 -6.95 3.53
CA GLU A 46 3.41 -7.35 4.55
C GLU A 46 2.79 -8.69 4.17
N THR A 47 2.26 -9.40 5.15
CA THR A 47 1.45 -10.62 4.92
C THR A 47 0.11 -10.35 5.57
N VAL A 48 -0.81 -9.77 4.79
CA VAL A 48 -2.15 -9.41 5.27
C VAL A 48 -3.09 -10.61 5.17
N GLU A 49 -3.00 -11.35 4.07
CA GLU A 49 -3.77 -12.56 3.81
C GLU A 49 -2.81 -13.77 3.68
N PRO A 50 -2.82 -14.72 4.64
CA PRO A 50 -1.92 -15.88 4.63
C PRO A 50 -1.95 -16.69 3.33
N GLU A 51 -3.09 -16.72 2.66
CA GLU A 51 -3.34 -17.46 1.42
C GLU A 51 -2.67 -16.81 0.20
N ILE A 52 -2.54 -15.48 0.19
CA ILE A 52 -1.82 -14.72 -0.84
C ILE A 52 -0.32 -14.72 -0.54
N GLY A 53 0.05 -14.78 0.74
CA GLY A 53 1.44 -14.76 1.20
C GLY A 53 1.98 -13.33 1.30
N PRO A 54 3.29 -13.11 1.09
CA PRO A 54 3.88 -11.79 1.19
C PRO A 54 3.49 -10.91 0.00
N GLU A 55 3.18 -9.66 0.29
CA GLU A 55 2.82 -8.62 -0.69
C GLU A 55 3.72 -7.40 -0.49
N TYR A 56 4.10 -6.76 -1.58
CA TYR A 56 4.63 -5.40 -1.53
C TYR A 56 3.49 -4.43 -1.26
N HIS A 57 3.68 -3.56 -0.28
CA HIS A 57 2.72 -2.53 0.08
C HIS A 57 3.33 -1.14 -0.16
N LEU A 58 2.66 -0.31 -0.96
CA LEU A 58 3.02 1.08 -1.19
C LEU A 58 1.93 2.01 -0.68
N SER A 59 2.22 2.78 0.36
CA SER A 59 1.36 3.86 0.84
C SER A 59 1.82 5.20 0.28
N VAL A 60 1.01 5.82 -0.59
CA VAL A 60 1.34 7.05 -1.32
C VAL A 60 0.53 8.23 -0.79
N SER A 61 1.22 9.35 -0.54
CA SER A 61 0.59 10.58 -0.09
C SER A 61 1.36 11.82 -0.53
N ARG A 62 0.68 12.97 -0.46
CA ARG A 62 1.32 14.28 -0.52
C ARG A 62 1.75 14.75 0.86
N VAL A 63 2.83 15.51 0.91
CA VAL A 63 3.21 16.28 2.09
C VAL A 63 2.15 17.35 2.34
N GLY A 64 1.65 17.38 3.58
CA GLY A 64 0.87 18.49 4.10
C GLY A 64 1.58 19.17 5.27
N SER A 65 1.10 20.35 5.64
CA SER A 65 1.71 21.20 6.67
C SER A 65 1.57 20.64 8.09
N LYS A 66 0.55 19.82 8.35
CA LYS A 66 0.28 19.21 9.67
C LYS A 66 0.03 17.70 9.61
N ALA A 67 -0.47 17.21 8.48
CA ALA A 67 -0.78 15.81 8.24
C ALA A 67 -0.57 15.49 6.76
N PRO A 68 -0.42 14.21 6.39
CA PRO A 68 -0.43 13.81 4.98
C PRO A 68 -1.70 14.29 4.28
N ARG A 69 -1.59 14.52 2.98
CA ARG A 69 -2.72 14.83 2.10
C ARG A 69 -2.85 13.77 1.03
N ARG A 70 -4.06 13.62 0.51
CA ARG A 70 -4.36 12.76 -0.62
C ARG A 70 -3.56 13.18 -1.85
N CYS A 71 -2.88 12.23 -2.50
CA CYS A 71 -2.33 12.39 -3.85
C CYS A 71 -3.41 12.08 -4.90
N SER A 72 -3.27 12.63 -6.10
CA SER A 72 -4.17 12.24 -7.20
C SER A 72 -3.85 10.84 -7.73
N ALA A 73 -4.80 10.25 -8.44
CA ALA A 73 -4.60 8.97 -9.12
C ALA A 73 -3.44 9.04 -10.13
N ASP A 74 -3.27 10.17 -10.81
CA ASP A 74 -2.17 10.38 -11.76
C ASP A 74 -0.79 10.38 -11.08
N GLU A 75 -0.69 11.02 -9.92
CA GLU A 75 0.53 11.00 -9.11
C GLU A 75 0.84 9.59 -8.63
N ALA A 76 -0.18 8.86 -8.16
CA ALA A 76 -0.01 7.50 -7.71
C ALA A 76 0.44 6.57 -8.84
N ARG A 77 -0.17 6.64 -10.04
CA ARG A 77 0.28 5.86 -11.21
C ARG A 77 1.73 6.13 -11.58
N MET A 78 2.16 7.40 -11.50
CA MET A 78 3.56 7.75 -11.73
C MET A 78 4.49 7.17 -10.66
N VAL A 79 4.07 7.18 -9.39
CA VAL A 79 4.81 6.53 -8.30
C VAL A 79 4.92 5.03 -8.54
N LEU A 80 3.81 4.33 -8.81
CA LEU A 80 3.81 2.89 -9.07
C LEU A 80 4.81 2.51 -10.15
N LYS A 81 4.83 3.26 -11.26
CA LYS A 81 5.80 3.08 -12.33
C LYS A 81 7.25 3.24 -11.89
N GLN A 82 7.54 4.20 -11.03
CA GLN A 82 8.91 4.41 -10.55
C GLN A 82 9.36 3.33 -9.57
N PHE A 83 8.41 2.69 -8.88
CA PHE A 83 8.63 1.60 -7.93
C PHE A 83 8.44 0.21 -8.55
N ASP A 84 8.23 0.10 -9.87
CA ASP A 84 7.99 -1.18 -10.55
C ASP A 84 6.78 -1.94 -9.96
N ALA A 85 5.68 -1.23 -9.76
CA ALA A 85 4.49 -1.71 -9.05
C ALA A 85 3.19 -1.41 -9.82
N GLU A 86 3.23 -1.30 -11.14
CA GLU A 86 2.05 -1.00 -11.97
C GLU A 86 0.95 -2.05 -11.88
N ALA A 87 1.29 -3.30 -11.55
CA ALA A 87 0.32 -4.38 -11.36
C ALA A 87 -0.37 -4.35 -9.98
N ALA A 88 0.00 -3.42 -9.11
CA ALA A 88 -0.55 -3.33 -7.76
C ALA A 88 -2.02 -2.91 -7.78
N THR A 89 -2.82 -3.52 -6.91
CA THR A 89 -4.23 -3.20 -6.73
C THR A 89 -4.41 -2.10 -5.68
N GLU A 90 -5.27 -1.12 -5.96
CA GLU A 90 -5.60 -0.08 -4.99
C GLU A 90 -6.64 -0.58 -3.99
N ASP A 91 -6.32 -0.49 -2.70
CA ASP A 91 -7.24 -0.85 -1.62
C ASP A 91 -7.08 0.10 -0.41
N ASN A 92 -7.93 1.11 -0.38
CA ASN A 92 -7.86 2.19 0.60
C ASN A 92 -8.82 1.98 1.75
N HIS A 93 -8.25 1.89 2.95
CA HIS A 93 -9.02 1.80 4.20
C HIS A 93 -9.05 3.13 4.98
N SER A 94 -8.57 4.22 4.36
CA SER A 94 -8.56 5.57 4.93
C SER A 94 -8.91 6.61 3.87
N PRO A 95 -9.45 7.78 4.23
CA PRO A 95 -9.77 8.83 3.27
C PRO A 95 -8.54 9.63 2.80
N VAL A 96 -7.32 9.33 3.23
CA VAL A 96 -6.16 10.23 3.03
C VAL A 96 -5.06 9.61 2.19
N ILE A 97 -4.73 8.35 2.45
CA ILE A 97 -3.57 7.68 1.86
C ILE A 97 -4.05 6.71 0.79
N ARG A 98 -3.38 6.70 -0.38
CA ARG A 98 -3.59 5.64 -1.38
C ARG A 98 -2.69 4.47 -1.05
N ASN A 99 -3.26 3.29 -0.83
CA ASN A 99 -2.52 2.07 -0.55
C ASN A 99 -2.63 1.11 -1.73
N TYR A 100 -1.50 0.55 -2.10
CA TYR A 100 -1.37 -0.37 -3.22
C TYR A 100 -0.72 -1.67 -2.76
N TRP A 101 -1.31 -2.78 -3.16
CA TRP A 101 -0.89 -4.13 -2.78
C TRP A 101 -0.48 -4.91 -4.02
N LEU A 102 0.69 -5.52 -3.97
CA LEU A 102 1.25 -6.30 -5.06
C LEU A 102 1.77 -7.63 -4.52
N PRO A 103 1.08 -8.75 -4.79
CA PRO A 103 1.58 -10.08 -4.46
C PRO A 103 3.00 -10.30 -4.98
N VAL A 104 3.86 -10.84 -4.11
CA VAL A 104 5.20 -11.29 -4.51
C VAL A 104 5.10 -12.48 -5.46
N ASP A 105 4.09 -13.34 -5.27
CA ASP A 105 3.72 -14.36 -6.24
C ASP A 105 3.02 -13.70 -7.43
N GLU A 106 3.72 -13.63 -8.56
CA GLU A 106 3.21 -13.04 -9.80
C GLU A 106 1.95 -13.73 -10.32
N SER A 107 1.74 -15.02 -10.00
CA SER A 107 0.54 -15.76 -10.43
C SER A 107 -0.73 -15.29 -9.73
N LEU A 108 -0.60 -14.58 -8.60
CA LEU A 108 -1.70 -14.02 -7.82
C LEU A 108 -1.98 -12.55 -8.13
N GLN A 109 -1.16 -11.90 -8.96
CA GLN A 109 -1.35 -10.49 -9.32
C GLN A 109 -2.61 -10.31 -10.17
N GLY A 110 -3.36 -9.24 -9.89
CA GLY A 110 -4.63 -8.93 -10.56
C GLY A 110 -5.85 -9.68 -10.01
N ILE A 111 -5.68 -10.54 -9.00
CA ILE A 111 -6.80 -11.13 -8.26
C ILE A 111 -7.34 -10.08 -7.28
N GLU A 112 -8.64 -9.80 -7.34
CA GLU A 112 -9.30 -8.93 -6.36
C GLU A 112 -9.73 -9.72 -5.12
N CYS A 113 -9.59 -9.13 -3.93
CA CYS A 113 -10.10 -9.71 -2.69
C CYS A 113 -11.62 -9.91 -2.75
N GLU A 114 -12.09 -11.08 -2.32
CA GLU A 114 -13.52 -11.40 -2.19
C GLU A 114 -14.25 -10.47 -1.19
N CYS A 115 -13.50 -9.84 -0.28
CA CYS A 115 -14.00 -8.86 0.68
C CYS A 115 -14.44 -7.54 0.03
N LYS A 116 -13.78 -7.11 -1.04
CA LYS A 116 -13.95 -5.81 -1.68
C LYS A 116 -15.38 -5.48 -2.11
N PRO A 117 -16.16 -6.40 -2.72
CA PRO A 117 -17.56 -6.13 -3.06
C PRO A 117 -18.51 -6.11 -1.85
N LEU A 118 -18.09 -6.62 -0.70
CA LEU A 118 -18.90 -6.65 0.53
C LEU A 118 -18.77 -5.37 1.37
N GLU A 119 -17.83 -4.51 0.99
CA GLU A 119 -17.49 -3.29 1.71
C GLU A 119 -18.12 -2.07 1.06
N ALA A 120 -18.70 -1.18 1.88
CA ALA A 120 -19.31 0.05 1.39
C ALA A 120 -18.22 1.01 0.89
N ALA A 121 -18.18 1.22 -0.42
CA ALA A 121 -17.27 2.17 -1.05
C ALA A 121 -17.77 3.61 -0.91
N ILE A 122 -16.87 4.51 -0.50
CA ILE A 122 -17.06 5.95 -0.52
C ILE A 122 -16.21 6.50 -1.68
N VAL A 123 -16.87 7.10 -2.67
CA VAL A 123 -16.22 7.66 -3.86
C VAL A 123 -16.22 9.18 -3.81
N GLU A 124 -15.05 9.77 -3.94
CA GLU A 124 -14.81 11.21 -3.89
C GLU A 124 -13.87 11.63 -5.04
N GLY A 125 -14.44 11.93 -6.21
CA GLY A 125 -13.67 12.28 -7.40
C GLY A 125 -12.88 11.08 -7.93
N ASP A 126 -11.55 11.17 -7.90
CA ASP A 126 -10.64 10.12 -8.38
C ASP A 126 -10.23 9.12 -7.29
N PHE A 127 -10.83 9.19 -6.11
CA PHE A 127 -10.44 8.42 -4.93
C PHE A 127 -11.62 7.64 -4.37
N GLU A 128 -11.38 6.35 -4.15
CA GLU A 128 -12.33 5.41 -3.56
C GLU A 128 -11.71 4.85 -2.27
N TRP A 129 -12.49 4.78 -1.19
CA TRP A 129 -12.06 4.13 0.05
C TRP A 129 -13.19 3.44 0.77
N ARG A 130 -12.83 2.45 1.59
CA ARG A 130 -13.75 1.58 2.32
C ARG A 130 -13.40 1.65 3.80
N PRO A 131 -14.29 2.14 4.68
CA PRO A 131 -14.02 2.15 6.11
C PRO A 131 -13.95 0.71 6.63
N LEU A 132 -12.94 0.40 7.46
CA LEU A 132 -12.90 -0.88 8.17
C LEU A 132 -14.13 -1.01 9.06
N THR A 133 -15.03 -1.93 8.73
CA THR A 133 -16.15 -2.29 9.62
C THR A 133 -15.67 -3.30 10.66
N GLN A 134 -16.32 -3.33 11.84
CA GLN A 134 -16.02 -4.32 12.88
C GLN A 134 -16.13 -5.76 12.35
N THR A 135 -17.05 -6.00 11.40
CA THR A 135 -17.22 -7.31 10.73
C THR A 135 -16.00 -7.73 9.92
N VAL A 136 -15.31 -6.79 9.24
CA VAL A 136 -14.07 -7.04 8.49
C VAL A 136 -12.90 -7.27 9.45
N VAL A 137 -12.83 -6.47 10.52
CA VAL A 137 -11.83 -6.64 11.59
C VAL A 137 -11.96 -8.01 12.25
N ASP A 138 -13.18 -8.46 12.52
CA ASP A 138 -13.46 -9.75 13.15
C ASP A 138 -13.19 -10.92 12.20
N LYS A 139 -13.40 -10.76 10.89
CA LYS A 139 -13.04 -11.77 9.88
C LYS A 139 -11.53 -11.93 9.74
N ARG A 140 -10.77 -10.83 9.61
CA ARG A 140 -9.29 -10.86 9.55
C ARG A 140 -8.66 -11.52 10.79
N LYS A 141 -9.25 -11.33 11.97
CA LYS A 141 -8.78 -11.95 13.23
C LYS A 141 -9.02 -13.46 13.32
N ARG A 142 -10.02 -14.00 12.61
CA ARG A 142 -10.39 -15.41 12.73
C ARG A 142 -9.58 -16.33 11.83
N GLY A 143 -8.84 -15.81 10.83
CA GLY A 143 -8.10 -16.63 9.87
C GLY A 143 -8.97 -17.72 9.25
N MET A 144 -10.25 -17.39 9.02
CA MET A 144 -11.30 -18.38 8.82
C MET A 144 -12.07 -18.07 7.55
N PHE A 145 -11.63 -18.66 6.44
CA PHE A 145 -12.50 -19.20 5.40
C PHE A 145 -11.85 -20.50 4.85
N PRO A 146 -12.66 -21.45 4.35
CA PRO A 146 -12.28 -22.85 4.11
C PRO A 146 -11.20 -23.06 3.05
#